data_AF-A0A963R774-F1
#
_entry.id   AF-A0A963R774-F1
#
_cell.length_a   1.000
_cell.length_b   1.000
_cell.length_c   1.000
_cell.angle_alpha   90.00
_cell.angle_beta   90.00
_cell.angle_gamma   90.00
#
_symmetry.space_group_name_H-M   'P 1'
#
loop_
_entity.id
_entity.type
_entity.pdbx_description
1 polymer ?
#
loop_
_entity_poly.entity_id
_entity_poly.type
_entity_poly.pdbx_seq_one_letter_code
_entity_poly.pdbx_strand_id
1 'polypeptide(L)' 'MSELEAAIESAWEARDGVTPASSDVRKIVDEALALLDSGKARVAEPDGSGGWKVNQWLKKAVLLSFRLNDNVPMP' A
#
# COMPACT_ATOMS: atom_id res chain seq x y z
N MET A 1 -5.78 -14.04 -2.68
CA MET A 1 -4.73 -13.08 -2.32
C MET A 1 -3.88 -12.89 -3.56
N SER A 2 -3.76 -11.66 -4.05
CA SER A 2 -2.88 -11.38 -5.21
C SER A 2 -1.40 -11.45 -4.79
N GLU A 3 -0.49 -11.59 -5.76
CA GLU A 3 0.95 -11.52 -5.49
C GLU A 3 1.34 -10.17 -4.85
N LEU A 4 0.74 -9.08 -5.33
CA LEU A 4 0.95 -7.73 -4.80
C LEU A 4 0.44 -7.58 -3.36
N GLU A 5 -0.74 -8.14 -3.04
CA GLU A 5 -1.29 -8.14 -1.68
C GLU A 5 -0.35 -8.89 -0.72
N ALA A 6 0.12 -10.08 -1.10
CA ALA A 6 1.05 -10.86 -0.28
C ALA A 6 2.41 -10.16 -0.08
N ALA A 7 2.90 -9.46 -1.11
CA ALA A 7 4.14 -8.69 -1.03
C ALA A 7 4.02 -7.50 -0.07
N ILE A 8 2.90 -6.75 -0.13
CA ILE A 8 2.63 -5.64 0.79
C ILE A 8 2.49 -6.14 2.23
N GLU A 9 1.81 -7.28 2.44
CA GLU A 9 1.69 -7.91 3.75
C GLU A 9 3.06 -8.30 4.32
N SER A 10 3.93 -8.91 3.51
CA SER A 10 5.30 -9.25 3.92
C SER A 10 6.13 -8.01 4.28
N ALA A 11 6.05 -6.95 3.47
CA ALA A 11 6.73 -5.70 3.75
C ALA A 11 6.19 -5.00 5.01
N TRP A 12 4.89 -5.14 5.29
CA TRP A 12 4.27 -4.60 6.49
C TRP A 12 4.72 -5.30 7.78
N GLU A 13 4.87 -6.62 7.75
CA GLU A 13 5.40 -7.36 8.90
C GLU A 13 6.86 -6.99 9.18
N ALA A 14 7.65 -6.72 8.14
CA ALA A 14 9.03 -6.25 8.24
C ALA A 14 9.20 -4.71 8.31
N ARG A 15 8.11 -3.96 8.54
CA ARG A 15 8.09 -2.48 8.40
C ARG A 15 9.11 -1.73 9.25
N ASP A 16 9.56 -2.31 10.37
CA ASP A 16 10.52 -1.67 11.26
C ASP A 16 11.91 -1.53 10.62
N GLY A 17 12.23 -2.38 9.62
CA GLY A 17 13.43 -2.26 8.78
C GLY A 17 13.21 -1.51 7.47
N VAL A 18 11.99 -1.05 7.18
CA VAL A 18 11.70 -0.29 5.96
C VAL A 18 12.21 1.14 6.11
N THR A 19 13.07 1.55 5.20
CA THR A 19 13.69 2.88 5.14
C THR A 19 13.51 3.47 3.74
N PRO A 20 13.77 4.77 3.53
CA PRO A 20 13.72 5.37 2.19
C PRO A 20 14.62 4.67 1.15
N ALA A 21 15.67 3.97 1.58
CA ALA A 21 16.58 3.21 0.71
C ALA A 21 16.04 1.83 0.27
N SER A 22 14.90 1.37 0.80
CA SER A 22 14.31 0.07 0.49
C SER A 22 13.64 0.04 -0.90
N SER A 23 14.43 -0.03 -1.98
CA SER A 23 13.96 -0.01 -3.38
C SER A 23 12.91 -1.06 -3.72
N ASP A 24 13.07 -2.26 -3.16
CA ASP A 24 12.21 -3.41 -3.49
C ASP A 24 10.81 -3.21 -2.88
N VAL A 25 10.77 -2.68 -1.65
CA VAL A 25 9.53 -2.29 -0.97
C VAL A 25 8.89 -1.08 -1.65
N ARG A 26 9.70 -0.12 -2.11
CA ARG A 26 9.21 1.04 -2.86
C ARG A 26 8.44 0.62 -4.11
N LYS A 27 9.00 -0.29 -4.91
CA LYS A 27 8.38 -0.75 -6.16
C LYS A 27 6.96 -1.30 -5.94
N ILE A 28 6.77 -2.17 -4.94
CA ILE A 28 5.45 -2.77 -4.66
C ILE A 28 4.48 -1.75 -4.05
N VAL A 29 4.96 -0.81 -3.23
CA VAL A 29 4.12 0.25 -2.66
C VAL A 29 3.66 1.20 -3.76
N ASP A 30 4.56 1.61 -4.66
CA ASP A 30 4.21 2.49 -5.78
C ASP A 30 3.18 1.84 -6.72
N GLU A 31 3.30 0.54 -6.97
CA GLU A 31 2.30 -0.21 -7.74
C GLU A 31 0.93 -0.21 -7.05
N ALA A 32 0.88 -0.45 -5.74
CA ALA A 32 -0.35 -0.40 -4.96
C ALA A 32 -0.99 1.00 -4.95
N LEU A 33 -0.17 2.06 -4.82
CA LEU A 33 -0.62 3.44 -4.89
C LEU A 33 -1.13 3.82 -6.28
N ALA A 34 -0.50 3.35 -7.35
CA ALA A 34 -0.98 3.58 -8.72
C ALA A 34 -2.35 2.94 -8.97
N LEU A 35 -2.64 1.78 -8.36
CA LEU A 35 -3.97 1.17 -8.42
C LEU A 35 -5.01 2.00 -7.66
N LEU A 36 -4.64 2.60 -6.52
CA LEU A 36 -5.52 3.50 -5.78
C LEU A 36 -5.78 4.80 -6.56
N ASP A 37 -4.74 5.41 -7.10
CA ASP A 37 -4.80 6.66 -7.86
C ASP A 37 -5.65 6.51 -9.14
N SER A 38 -5.45 5.42 -9.87
CA SER A 38 -6.26 5.11 -11.06
C SER A 38 -7.69 4.61 -10.74
N GLY A 39 -8.01 4.38 -9.46
CA GLY A 39 -9.30 3.84 -9.03
C GLY A 39 -9.53 2.37 -9.36
N LYS A 40 -8.52 1.66 -9.90
CA LYS A 40 -8.56 0.22 -10.18
C LYS A 40 -8.63 -0.63 -8.91
N ALA A 41 -8.12 -0.10 -7.80
CA ALA A 41 -8.31 -0.64 -6.46
C ALA A 41 -8.87 0.42 -5.53
N ARG A 42 -9.63 0.00 -4.51
CA ARG A 42 -10.14 0.89 -3.48
C ARG A 42 -9.97 0.26 -2.10
N VAL A 43 -9.69 1.10 -1.10
CA VAL A 43 -9.53 0.66 0.30
C VAL A 43 -10.77 -0.03 0.84
N ALA A 44 -11.96 0.39 0.41
CA ALA A 44 -13.22 -0.27 0.73
C ALA A 44 -14.11 -0.38 -0.51
N GLU A 45 -14.78 -1.51 -0.65
CA GLU A 45 -15.69 -1.82 -1.76
C GLU A 45 -16.92 -2.59 -1.27
N PRO A 46 -18.07 -2.47 -1.95
CA PRO A 46 -19.26 -3.25 -1.61
C PRO A 46 -18.95 -4.75 -1.64
N ASP A 47 -19.45 -5.49 -0.65
CA ASP A 47 -19.20 -6.95 -0.55
C ASP A 47 -20.18 -7.81 -1.36
N GLY A 48 -21.14 -7.19 -2.06
CA GLY A 48 -22.20 -7.87 -2.82
C GLY A 48 -23.40 -8.33 -1.98
N SER A 49 -23.35 -8.16 -0.65
CA SER A 49 -24.38 -8.56 0.32
C SER A 49 -25.00 -7.37 1.07
N GLY A 50 -24.79 -6.15 0.56
CA GLY A 50 -25.24 -4.90 1.18
C GLY A 50 -24.29 -4.35 2.25
N GLY A 51 -23.14 -5.01 2.47
CA GLY A 51 -22.07 -4.56 3.36
C GLY A 51 -20.88 -3.97 2.60
N TRP A 52 -19.79 -3.78 3.34
CA TRP A 52 -18.53 -3.25 2.84
C TRP A 52 -17.38 -4.15 3.25
N LYS A 53 -16.55 -4.51 2.27
CA LYS A 53 -15.28 -5.20 2.48
C LYS A 53 -14.15 -4.17 2.51
N VAL A 54 -13.25 -4.30 3.49
CA VAL A 54 -12.04 -3.48 3.59
C VAL A 54 -10.83 -4.26 3.08
N ASN A 55 -10.16 -3.71 2.09
CA ASN A 55 -8.88 -4.19 1.59
C ASN A 55 -7.74 -3.65 2.48
N GLN A 56 -7.50 -4.30 3.63
CA GLN A 56 -6.57 -3.79 4.66
C GLN A 56 -5.14 -3.59 4.15
N TRP A 57 -4.68 -4.44 3.23
CA TRP A 57 -3.36 -4.33 2.63
C TRP A 57 -3.14 -3.00 1.91
N LEU A 58 -4.18 -2.39 1.32
CA LEU A 58 -4.07 -1.06 0.71
C LEU A 58 -3.82 0.04 1.75
N LYS A 59 -4.38 -0.09 2.97
CA LYS A 59 -4.04 0.82 4.08
C LYS A 59 -2.58 0.64 4.51
N LYS A 60 -2.11 -0.61 4.58
CA LYS A 60 -0.71 -0.92 4.89
C LYS A 60 0.25 -0.34 3.84
N ALA A 61 -0.10 -0.40 2.55
CA ALA A 61 0.66 0.24 1.47
C ALA A 61 0.77 1.77 1.67
N VAL A 62 -0.33 2.44 2.01
CA VAL A 62 -0.33 3.88 2.32
C VAL A 62 0.56 4.19 3.54
N LEU A 63 0.53 3.38 4.59
CA LEU A 63 1.38 3.60 5.76
C LEU A 63 2.87 3.32 5.47
N LEU A 64 3.17 2.33 4.62
CA LEU A 64 4.54 2.08 4.15
C LEU A 64 5.06 3.23 3.28
N SER A 65 4.20 3.87 2.49
CA SER A 65 4.62 5.02 1.67
C SER A 65 5.13 6.17 2.53
N PHE A 66 4.56 6.39 3.72
CA PHE A 66 5.08 7.37 4.67
C PHE A 66 6.47 7.00 5.20
N ARG A 67 6.77 5.72 5.44
CA ARG A 67 8.13 5.28 5.85
C ARG A 67 9.15 5.40 4.72
N LEU A 68 8.70 5.26 3.47
CA LEU A 68 9.55 5.28 2.29
C LEU A 68 9.90 6.71 1.82
N ASN A 69 9.17 7.73 2.27
CA ASN A 69 9.33 9.08 1.74
C ASN A 69 9.66 10.06 2.88
N ASP A 70 10.83 10.66 2.80
CA ASP A 70 11.20 11.78 3.67
C ASP A 70 10.41 13.03 3.29
N ASN A 71 10.25 13.94 4.25
CA ASN A 71 9.66 15.24 3.99
C ASN A 71 10.59 16.06 3.08
N VAL A 72 10.00 16.71 2.08
CA VAL A 72 10.71 17.63 1.19
C VAL A 72 9.94 18.95 1.11
N PRO A 73 10.62 20.11 0.95
CA PRO A 73 9.94 21.37 0.67
C PRO A 73 9.12 21.25 -0.62
N MET A 74 7.84 21.60 -0.55
CA MET A 74 6.95 21.69 -1.70
C MET A 74 6.80 23.18 -2.08
N PRO A 75 7.19 23.58 -3.29
CA PRO A 75 7.01 24.96 -3.77
C PRO A 75 5.54 25.29 -4.09
#